data_AF-A0A5J4FET6-F1
#
_entry.id   AF-A0A5J4FET6-F1
#
_cell.length_a   1.000
_cell.length_b   1.000
_cell.length_c   1.000
_cell.angle_alpha   90.00
_cell.angle_beta   90.00
_cell.angle_gamma   90.00
#
_symmetry.space_group_name_H-M   'P 1'
#
loop_
_entity.id
_entity.type
_entity.pdbx_description
1 polymer ?
#
loop_
_entity_poly.entity_id
_entity_poly.type
_entity_poly.pdbx_seq_one_letter_code
_entity_poly.pdbx_strand_id
1 'polypeptide(L)'
;MRLNQFGWLACLNRCSPCGNFGRFINDVLTSITGIARALQRLHWTLPKLSTPEQGQSGRDLMPLLTWQLWLAREIVQDNPLPWQKPLPQNSLTPGRVPQGFGAILAVIGTPACFPKTRGKSQGWPKGKKRTPKIPYPTVKKRYSAPPKSKKTAS
;
A
#
# COMPACT_ATOMS: atom_id res chain seq x y z
N MET A 1 32.36 3.65 -10.31
CA MET A 1 31.97 2.80 -11.46
C MET A 1 30.63 2.14 -11.13
N ARG A 2 29.58 2.54 -11.85
CA ARG A 2 28.22 1.99 -11.76
C ARG A 2 28.17 0.68 -12.54
N LEU A 3 27.74 -0.40 -11.91
CA LEU A 3 27.30 -1.60 -12.62
C LEU A 3 26.00 -2.14 -12.00
N ASN A 4 24.99 -2.23 -12.88
CA ASN A 4 23.88 -3.18 -12.91
C ASN A 4 22.66 -2.96 -12.00
N GLN A 5 21.85 -1.95 -12.38
CA GLN A 5 20.45 -1.77 -11.97
C GLN A 5 19.39 -2.30 -12.97
N PHE A 6 19.72 -3.22 -13.89
CA PHE A 6 18.75 -3.68 -14.89
C PHE A 6 18.76 -5.20 -15.16
N GLY A 7 18.83 -6.02 -14.09
CA GLY A 7 18.59 -7.47 -14.19
C GLY A 7 17.10 -7.87 -14.29
N TRP A 8 16.17 -6.98 -13.92
CA TRP A 8 14.74 -7.28 -13.87
C TRP A 8 14.04 -7.27 -15.23
N LEU A 9 14.61 -6.61 -16.25
CA LEU A 9 14.01 -6.58 -17.59
C LEU A 9 14.24 -7.89 -18.39
N ALA A 10 15.19 -8.74 -17.99
CA ALA A 10 15.44 -10.00 -18.68
C ALA A 10 14.40 -11.10 -18.34
N CYS A 11 13.73 -11.01 -17.19
CA CYS A 11 12.73 -12.00 -16.78
C CYS A 11 11.34 -11.77 -17.41
N LEU A 12 11.06 -10.55 -17.87
CA LEU A 12 9.78 -10.20 -18.51
C LEU A 12 9.63 -10.73 -19.95
N ASN A 13 10.72 -11.18 -20.59
CA ASN A 13 10.71 -11.64 -21.98
C ASN A 13 10.70 -13.17 -22.17
N ARG A 14 10.47 -13.96 -21.10
CA ARG A 14 10.36 -15.43 -21.19
C ARG A 14 8.99 -15.99 -20.78
N CYS A 15 7.96 -15.14 -20.71
CA CYS A 15 6.57 -15.59 -20.79
C CYS A 15 5.99 -15.11 -22.12
N SER A 16 5.98 -15.97 -23.13
CA SER A 16 5.25 -15.73 -24.37
C SER A 16 3.75 -15.54 -24.08
N PRO A 17 3.04 -14.76 -24.91
CA PRO A 17 1.81 -14.08 -24.53
C PRO A 17 0.59 -14.93 -24.84
N CYS A 18 -0.02 -15.51 -23.82
CA CYS A 18 -1.36 -16.09 -23.94
C CYS A 18 -2.41 -14.96 -23.82
N GLY A 19 -2.72 -14.31 -24.94
CA GLY A 19 -4.05 -13.76 -25.28
C GLY A 19 -4.73 -12.70 -24.39
N ASN A 20 -4.13 -12.20 -23.30
CA ASN A 20 -4.82 -11.32 -22.34
C ASN A 20 -4.17 -9.95 -22.11
N PHE A 21 -3.26 -9.49 -22.98
CA PHE A 21 -2.61 -8.17 -22.84
C PHE A 21 -3.62 -6.99 -22.93
N GLY A 22 -4.73 -7.15 -23.66
CA GLY A 22 -5.82 -6.16 -23.68
C GLY A 22 -6.64 -6.11 -22.38
N ARG A 23 -6.73 -7.24 -21.67
CA ARG A 23 -7.31 -7.32 -20.33
C ARG A 23 -6.35 -6.75 -19.28
N PHE A 24 -5.05 -6.92 -19.49
CA PHE A 24 -3.96 -6.37 -18.66
C PHE A 24 -3.99 -4.83 -18.59
N ILE A 25 -4.15 -4.12 -19.71
CA ILE A 25 -4.22 -2.64 -19.69
C ILE A 25 -5.49 -2.13 -18.98
N ASN A 26 -6.64 -2.77 -19.21
CA ASN A 26 -7.90 -2.41 -18.56
C ASN A 26 -7.93 -2.79 -17.07
N ASP A 27 -7.29 -3.90 -16.69
CA ASP A 27 -7.09 -4.33 -15.30
C ASP A 27 -6.09 -3.41 -14.56
N VAL A 28 -5.08 -2.89 -15.25
CA VAL A 28 -4.16 -1.87 -14.69
C VAL A 28 -4.87 -0.53 -14.49
N LEU A 29 -5.76 -0.12 -15.38
CA LEU A 29 -6.57 1.09 -15.22
C LEU A 29 -7.66 0.94 -14.14
N THR A 30 -8.27 -0.24 -14.00
CA THR A 30 -9.15 -0.55 -12.85
C THR A 30 -8.38 -0.87 -11.56
N SER A 31 -7.06 -1.11 -11.63
CA SER A 31 -6.17 -1.17 -10.47
C SER A 31 -5.93 0.20 -9.86
N ILE A 32 -5.90 1.30 -10.63
CA ILE A 32 -5.77 2.65 -10.07
C ILE A 32 -6.98 3.00 -9.18
N THR A 33 -8.19 2.64 -9.60
CA THR A 33 -9.41 2.73 -8.75
C THR A 33 -9.46 1.63 -7.67
N GLY A 34 -8.88 0.46 -7.95
CA GLY A 34 -8.72 -0.65 -7.02
C GLY A 34 -7.78 -0.34 -5.84
N ILE A 35 -6.71 0.43 -6.05
CA ILE A 35 -5.75 0.86 -5.03
C ILE A 35 -6.49 1.66 -3.96
N ALA A 36 -7.37 2.59 -4.33
CA ALA A 36 -8.16 3.35 -3.36
C ALA A 36 -9.02 2.44 -2.45
N ARG A 37 -9.63 1.40 -3.02
CA ARG A 37 -10.43 0.42 -2.28
C ARG A 37 -9.58 -0.53 -1.44
N ALA A 38 -8.41 -0.93 -1.94
CA ALA A 38 -7.43 -1.73 -1.23
C ALA A 38 -6.86 -0.95 -0.03
N LEU A 39 -6.54 0.33 -0.20
CA LEU A 39 -6.08 1.23 0.86
C LEU A 39 -7.09 1.36 1.99
N GLN A 40 -8.39 1.42 1.68
CA GLN A 40 -9.45 1.41 2.70
C GLN A 40 -9.52 0.07 3.45
N ARG A 41 -9.48 -1.05 2.72
CA ARG A 41 -9.55 -2.41 3.30
C ARG A 41 -8.33 -2.79 4.14
N LEU A 42 -7.14 -2.33 3.74
CA LEU A 42 -5.88 -2.55 4.44
C LEU A 42 -5.71 -1.62 5.65
N HIS A 43 -6.72 -0.80 5.96
CA HIS A 43 -6.68 0.20 7.04
C HIS A 43 -5.48 1.16 6.94
N TRP A 44 -4.98 1.39 5.74
CA TRP A 44 -3.75 2.14 5.49
C TRP A 44 -3.89 3.64 5.76
N THR A 45 -5.11 4.15 5.91
CA THR A 45 -5.38 5.55 6.32
C THR A 45 -5.37 5.75 7.85
N LEU A 46 -5.21 4.68 8.63
CA LEU A 46 -5.11 4.76 10.10
C LEU A 46 -3.75 5.26 10.65
N PRO A 47 -2.57 5.02 10.04
CA PRO A 47 -1.31 5.39 10.64
C PRO A 47 -1.13 6.91 10.60
N LYS A 48 -1.20 7.53 11.78
CA LYS A 48 -0.88 8.94 12.01
C LYS A 48 0.65 9.10 12.14
N LEU A 49 1.35 9.00 11.02
CA LEU A 49 2.80 9.17 10.98
C LEU A 49 3.18 10.63 11.24
N SER A 50 4.26 10.83 11.99
CA SER A 50 4.69 12.17 12.39
C SER A 50 5.54 12.88 11.33
N THR A 51 6.24 12.15 10.46
CA THR A 51 7.05 12.73 9.38
C THR A 51 6.54 12.32 8.00
N PRO A 52 6.65 13.21 7.00
CA PRO A 52 6.18 12.91 5.64
C PRO A 52 7.03 11.81 4.97
N GLU A 53 8.32 11.73 5.28
CA GLU A 53 9.24 10.71 4.73
C GLU A 53 8.84 9.29 5.13
N GLN A 54 8.41 9.10 6.39
CA GLN A 54 7.89 7.81 6.87
C GLN A 54 6.62 7.41 6.13
N GLY A 55 5.80 8.39 5.71
CA GLY A 55 4.60 8.15 4.91
C GLY A 55 4.88 7.78 3.47
N GLN A 56 6.03 8.18 2.91
CA GLN A 56 6.39 7.90 1.52
C GLN A 56 6.81 6.44 1.34
N SER A 57 7.62 5.88 2.23
CA SER A 57 8.08 4.48 2.13
C SER A 57 6.93 3.48 2.06
N GLY A 58 5.81 3.77 2.72
CA GLY A 58 4.63 2.92 2.68
C GLY A 58 3.80 3.03 1.40
N ARG A 59 3.92 4.14 0.64
CA ARG A 59 3.28 4.27 -0.69
C ARG A 59 3.96 3.36 -1.71
N ASP A 60 5.28 3.23 -1.61
CA ASP A 60 6.09 2.42 -2.53
C ASP A 60 5.80 0.91 -2.38
N LEU A 61 5.31 0.49 -1.20
CA LEU A 61 4.86 -0.88 -0.92
C LEU A 61 3.49 -1.23 -1.55
N MET A 62 2.65 -0.24 -1.84
CA MET A 62 1.26 -0.48 -2.29
C MET A 62 1.16 -1.14 -3.67
N PRO A 63 1.96 -0.76 -4.68
CA PRO A 63 1.97 -1.46 -5.95
C PRO A 63 2.33 -2.94 -5.77
N LEU A 64 3.35 -3.23 -4.95
CA LEU A 64 3.81 -4.61 -4.72
C LEU A 64 2.74 -5.49 -4.09
N LEU A 65 2.04 -5.00 -3.05
CA LEU A 65 0.93 -5.72 -2.43
C LEU A 65 -0.23 -5.95 -3.41
N THR A 66 -0.50 -4.97 -4.28
CA THR A 66 -1.57 -5.07 -5.27
C THR A 66 -1.25 -6.13 -6.33
N TRP A 67 0.02 -6.21 -6.76
CA TRP A 67 0.51 -7.27 -7.64
C TRP A 67 0.43 -8.66 -6.99
N GLN A 68 0.80 -8.78 -5.72
CA GLN A 68 0.69 -10.03 -4.98
C GLN A 68 -0.76 -10.52 -4.90
N LEU A 69 -1.72 -9.64 -4.62
CA LEU A 69 -3.14 -9.98 -4.60
C LEU A 69 -3.69 -10.34 -5.98
N TRP A 70 -3.20 -9.70 -7.04
CA TRP A 70 -3.60 -10.00 -8.40
C TRP A 70 -3.14 -11.40 -8.82
N LEU A 71 -1.89 -11.76 -8.53
CA LEU A 71 -1.36 -13.11 -8.79
C LEU A 71 -2.04 -14.18 -7.94
N ALA A 72 -2.34 -13.86 -6.68
CA ALA A 72 -2.99 -14.80 -5.76
C ALA A 72 -4.44 -15.14 -6.16
N ARG A 73 -5.07 -14.33 -7.02
CA ARG A 73 -6.43 -14.59 -7.54
C ARG A 73 -6.58 -15.96 -8.16
N GLU A 74 -5.54 -16.50 -8.79
CA GLU A 74 -5.62 -17.81 -9.46
C GLU A 74 -5.60 -18.98 -8.47
N ILE A 75 -5.12 -18.74 -7.25
CA ILE A 75 -4.82 -19.78 -6.25
C ILE A 75 -5.82 -19.73 -5.07
N VAL A 76 -6.31 -18.55 -4.69
CA VAL A 76 -7.14 -18.35 -3.48
C VAL A 76 -8.57 -18.82 -3.67
N GLN A 77 -9.05 -19.78 -2.87
CA GLN A 77 -10.49 -20.08 -2.80
C GLN A 77 -11.28 -18.94 -2.11
N ASP A 78 -12.48 -18.63 -2.61
CA ASP A 78 -13.34 -17.59 -2.01
C ASP A 78 -13.80 -18.00 -0.61
N ASN A 79 -13.70 -17.07 0.34
CA ASN A 79 -14.16 -17.24 1.73
C ASN A 79 -15.23 -16.17 2.05
N PRO A 80 -16.48 -16.33 1.58
CA PRO A 80 -17.50 -15.30 1.73
C PRO A 80 -17.92 -15.12 3.19
N LEU A 81 -18.22 -13.88 3.56
CA LEU A 81 -18.97 -13.57 4.79
C LEU A 81 -20.41 -14.06 4.64
N PRO A 82 -21.14 -14.34 5.73
CA PRO A 82 -22.44 -15.03 5.66
C PRO A 82 -23.51 -14.28 4.86
N TRP A 83 -23.42 -12.96 4.75
CA TRP A 83 -24.34 -12.11 3.94
C TRP A 83 -23.84 -11.86 2.51
N GLN A 84 -22.66 -12.35 2.16
CA GLN A 84 -21.96 -11.99 0.93
C GLN A 84 -22.12 -13.10 -0.11
N LYS A 85 -22.57 -12.74 -1.33
CA LYS A 85 -22.78 -13.71 -2.41
C LYS A 85 -21.46 -14.43 -2.76
N PRO A 86 -21.46 -15.77 -2.92
CA PRO A 86 -20.29 -16.51 -3.37
C PRO A 86 -19.98 -16.17 -4.82
N LEU A 87 -18.70 -16.04 -5.16
CA LEU A 87 -18.24 -15.81 -6.54
C LEU A 87 -17.40 -17.01 -7.02
N PRO A 88 -17.50 -17.37 -8.32
CA PRO A 88 -16.59 -18.36 -8.89
C PRO A 88 -15.17 -17.82 -8.97
N GLN A 89 -14.18 -18.73 -8.88
CA GLN A 89 -12.75 -18.41 -8.90
C GLN A 89 -12.36 -17.46 -10.05
N ASN A 90 -12.91 -17.71 -11.23
CA ASN A 90 -12.61 -16.97 -12.45
C ASN A 90 -13.09 -15.51 -12.43
N SER A 91 -13.95 -15.11 -11.48
CA SER A 91 -14.47 -13.74 -11.35
C SER A 91 -14.07 -13.04 -10.04
N LEU A 92 -13.11 -13.60 -9.29
CA LEU A 92 -12.59 -12.98 -8.08
C LEU A 92 -11.93 -11.62 -8.39
N THR A 93 -12.48 -10.55 -7.81
CA THR A 93 -11.84 -9.24 -7.89
C THR A 93 -10.64 -9.19 -6.96
N PRO A 94 -9.56 -8.44 -7.29
CA PRO A 94 -8.39 -8.32 -6.41
C PRO A 94 -8.74 -7.77 -5.02
N GLY A 95 -9.84 -7.01 -4.91
CA GLY A 95 -10.37 -6.57 -3.62
C GLY A 95 -10.96 -7.70 -2.78
N ARG A 96 -11.46 -8.79 -3.38
CA ARG A 96 -12.09 -9.95 -2.72
C ARG A 96 -11.06 -10.99 -2.22
N VAL A 97 -9.96 -11.13 -2.94
CA VAL A 97 -8.84 -12.06 -2.66
C VAL A 97 -8.34 -12.01 -1.20
N PRO A 98 -8.18 -10.85 -0.54
CA PRO A 98 -7.68 -10.77 0.84
C PRO A 98 -8.45 -11.63 1.85
N GLN A 99 -9.74 -11.90 1.61
CA GLN A 99 -10.60 -12.64 2.55
C GLN A 99 -10.24 -14.14 2.64
N GLY A 100 -9.78 -14.73 1.54
CA GLY A 100 -9.30 -16.12 1.47
C GLY A 100 -7.78 -16.25 1.56
N PHE A 101 -7.05 -15.14 1.49
CA PHE A 101 -5.57 -15.11 1.45
C PHE A 101 -4.92 -15.69 2.71
N GLY A 102 -5.61 -15.66 3.86
CA GLY A 102 -5.11 -16.25 5.11
C GLY A 102 -4.83 -17.75 5.01
N ALA A 103 -5.58 -18.49 4.20
CA ALA A 103 -5.33 -19.93 3.98
C ALA A 103 -3.99 -20.16 3.27
N ILE A 104 -3.65 -19.32 2.28
CA ILE A 104 -2.35 -19.38 1.60
C ILE A 104 -1.22 -19.05 2.57
N LEU A 105 -1.38 -18.01 3.38
CA LEU A 105 -0.38 -17.62 4.37
C LEU A 105 -0.13 -18.72 5.41
N ALA A 106 -1.16 -19.48 5.78
CA ALA A 106 -1.01 -20.62 6.68
C ALA A 106 -0.18 -21.75 6.05
N VAL A 107 -0.34 -22.01 4.75
CA VAL A 107 0.42 -23.04 4.01
C VAL A 107 1.88 -22.62 3.80
N ILE A 108 2.11 -21.36 3.42
CA ILE A 108 3.47 -20.82 3.25
C ILE A 108 4.20 -20.74 4.60
N GLY A 109 3.45 -20.50 5.68
CA GLY A 109 4.01 -20.23 6.99
C GLY A 109 4.66 -18.85 7.08
N THR A 110 5.37 -18.60 8.17
CA THR A 110 6.06 -17.32 8.41
C THR A 110 7.57 -17.54 8.26
N PRO A 111 8.23 -16.96 7.23
CA PRO A 111 9.68 -17.03 7.11
C PRO A 111 10.40 -16.12 8.13
N ALA A 112 9.64 -15.31 8.88
CA ALA A 112 10.21 -14.40 9.86
C ALA A 112 10.87 -15.18 11.00
N CYS A 113 12.10 -14.80 11.32
CA CYS A 113 12.77 -15.25 12.53
C CYS A 113 11.97 -14.83 13.76
N PHE A 114 12.15 -15.56 14.86
CA PHE A 114 11.58 -15.19 16.14
C PHE A 114 11.90 -13.72 16.49
N PRO A 115 10.94 -12.98 17.07
CA PRO A 115 11.18 -11.60 17.43
C PRO A 115 12.33 -11.53 18.43
N LYS A 116 13.23 -10.58 18.21
CA LYS A 116 14.29 -10.31 19.19
C LYS A 116 13.63 -9.93 20.51
N THR A 117 14.05 -10.57 21.60
CA THR A 117 13.56 -10.26 22.94
C THR A 117 13.86 -8.79 23.22
N ARG A 118 12.81 -7.98 23.31
CA ARG A 118 12.94 -6.56 23.62
C ARG A 118 13.39 -6.46 25.07
N GLY A 119 14.68 -6.27 25.30
CA GLY A 119 15.21 -5.97 26.64
C GLY A 119 14.64 -4.67 27.21
N LYS A 120 14.94 -4.39 28.48
CA LYS A 120 14.63 -3.07 29.05
C LYS A 120 15.36 -2.01 28.24
N SER A 121 14.62 -1.03 27.73
CA SER A 121 15.22 0.15 27.12
C SER A 121 16.14 0.82 28.15
N GLN A 122 17.31 1.29 27.72
CA GLN A 122 18.27 2.03 28.56
C GLN A 122 17.67 3.33 29.13
N GLY A 123 16.45 3.68 28.74
CA GLY A 123 15.77 4.88 29.18
C GLY A 123 16.38 6.12 28.55
N TRP A 124 16.00 7.27 29.08
CA TRP A 124 16.57 8.54 28.64
C TRP A 124 17.87 8.81 29.40
N PRO A 125 18.95 9.24 28.71
CA PRO A 125 20.22 9.51 29.39
C PRO A 125 20.06 10.62 30.43
N LYS A 126 20.58 10.38 31.65
CA LYS A 126 20.57 11.38 32.73
C LYS A 126 21.31 12.65 32.28
N GLY A 127 20.79 13.82 32.65
CA GLY A 127 21.38 15.13 32.30
C GLY A 127 21.01 15.67 30.92
N LYS A 128 20.42 14.87 30.01
CA LYS A 128 19.96 15.37 28.71
C LYS A 128 18.54 15.94 28.83
N LYS A 129 18.31 17.18 28.41
CA LYS A 129 16.93 17.73 28.32
C LYS A 129 16.22 17.16 27.09
N ARG A 130 14.92 16.85 27.21
CA ARG A 130 14.06 16.46 26.07
C ARG A 130 13.72 17.71 25.26
N THR A 131 13.91 17.67 23.96
CA THR A 131 13.41 18.69 23.05
C THR A 131 11.93 18.41 22.74
N PRO A 132 11.02 19.37 22.94
CA PRO A 132 9.62 19.20 22.56
C PRO A 132 9.52 19.02 21.03
N LYS A 133 8.48 18.28 20.59
CA LYS A 133 8.18 18.14 19.17
C LYS A 133 7.84 19.52 18.59
N ILE A 134 8.37 19.83 17.40
CA ILE A 134 8.04 21.06 16.68
C ILE A 134 6.53 21.03 16.33
N PRO A 135 5.73 22.00 16.79
CA PRO A 135 4.34 22.09 16.37
C PRO A 135 4.28 22.59 14.92
N TYR A 136 3.64 21.83 14.04
CA TYR A 136 3.31 22.28 12.69
C TYR A 136 1.91 22.90 12.69
N PRO A 137 1.67 23.99 11.94
CA PRO A 137 0.35 24.60 11.87
C PRO A 137 -0.66 23.63 11.26
N THR A 138 -1.87 23.56 11.83
CA THR A 138 -2.97 22.76 11.27
C THR A 138 -3.41 23.34 9.93
N VAL A 139 -3.09 22.66 8.84
CA VAL A 139 -3.59 23.00 7.51
C VAL A 139 -5.09 22.71 7.46
N LYS A 140 -5.92 23.76 7.54
CA LYS A 140 -7.37 23.64 7.33
C LYS A 140 -7.64 23.60 5.84
N LYS A 141 -8.24 22.52 5.35
CA LYS A 141 -8.70 22.40 3.96
C LYS A 141 -9.93 23.29 3.77
N ARG A 142 -9.74 24.59 3.60
CA ARG A 142 -10.78 25.55 3.19
C ARG A 142 -10.31 26.23 1.91
N TYR A 143 -11.23 26.35 0.94
CA TYR A 143 -11.04 27.27 -0.18
C TYR A 143 -10.98 28.68 0.39
N SER A 144 -9.80 29.30 0.33
CA SER A 144 -9.64 30.71 0.69
C SER A 144 -9.71 31.48 -0.62
N ALA A 145 -10.77 32.25 -0.83
CA ALA A 145 -10.87 33.10 -2.01
C ALA A 145 -9.63 34.03 -2.05
N PRO A 146 -8.97 34.17 -3.21
CA PRO A 146 -7.78 35.01 -3.30
C PRO A 146 -8.12 36.45 -2.89
N PRO A 147 -7.23 37.13 -2.14
CA PRO A 147 -7.48 38.50 -1.73
C PRO A 147 -7.64 39.39 -2.96
N LYS A 148 -8.73 40.17 -3.03
CA LYS A 148 -8.95 41.14 -4.11
C LYS A 148 -7.81 42.16 -4.09
N SER A 149 -7.08 42.29 -5.20
CA SER A 149 -6.09 43.35 -5.39
C SER A 149 -6.77 44.72 -5.18
N LYS A 150 -6.19 45.56 -4.32
CA LYS A 150 -6.66 46.94 -4.16
C LYS A 150 -6.49 47.66 -5.49
N LYS A 151 -7.59 48.14 -6.07
CA LYS A 151 -7.55 49.03 -7.23
C LYS A 151 -6.95 50.35 -6.74
N THR A 152 -5.74 50.67 -7.18
CA THR A 152 -5.18 52.02 -7.04
C THR A 152 -6.04 52.93 -7.91
N ALA A 153 -6.72 53.90 -7.30
CA ALA A 153 -7.42 54.94 -8.05
C ALA A 153 -6.35 55.82 -8.71
N SER A 154 -6.49 56.00 -10.03
CA SER A 154 -5.68 56.93 -10.82
C SER A 154 -6.41 58.25 -10.98
#